data_AF-A0A7L3ACI4-F1
#
_entry.id   AF-A0A7L3ACI4-F1
#
_cell.length_a   1.000
_cell.length_b   1.000
_cell.length_c   1.000
_cell.angle_alpha   90.00
_cell.angle_beta   90.00
_cell.angle_gamma   90.00
#
_symmetry.space_group_name_H-M   'P 1'
#
loop_
_entity.id
_entity.type
_entity.pdbx_description
1 polymer ?
#
loop_
_entity_poly.entity_id
_entity_poly.type
_entity_poly.pdbx_seq_one_letter_code
_entity_poly.pdbx_strand_id
1 'polypeptide(L)' 'QGAVTFEDVAVYFSPEEWVTLAPWQRDLYQEVMMDNHDLVASLGEPWAGGHSPSWGAEAWPGG' A
#
# COMPACT_ATOMS: atom_id res chain seq x y z
N GLN A 1 -7.73 -22.65 4.78
CA GLN A 1 -7.37 -21.28 5.21
C GLN A 1 -7.04 -20.51 3.95
N GLY A 2 -7.71 -19.38 3.71
CA GLY A 2 -7.53 -18.57 2.49
C GLY A 2 -6.37 -17.59 2.63
N ALA A 3 -5.86 -17.07 1.51
CA ALA A 3 -4.85 -16.03 1.52
C ALA A 3 -5.44 -14.71 2.06
N VAL A 4 -4.71 -14.05 2.96
CA VAL A 4 -5.01 -12.70 3.44
C VAL A 4 -4.40 -11.72 2.43
N THR A 5 -5.19 -10.77 1.96
CA THR A 5 -4.79 -9.73 1.01
C THR A 5 -4.38 -8.44 1.73
N PHE A 6 -3.70 -7.54 1.05
CA PHE A 6 -3.28 -6.26 1.65
C PHE A 6 -4.50 -5.41 2.04
N GLU A 7 -5.57 -5.52 1.26
CA GLU A 7 -6.85 -4.88 1.49
C GLU A 7 -7.53 -5.34 2.78
N ASP A 8 -7.26 -6.56 3.25
CA ASP A 8 -7.83 -7.10 4.50
C ASP A 8 -7.22 -6.46 5.76
N VAL A 9 -6.04 -5.83 5.65
CA VAL A 9 -5.31 -5.24 6.78
C VAL A 9 -5.06 -3.73 6.64
N ALA A 10 -5.26 -3.16 5.46
CA ALA A 10 -5.08 -1.73 5.21
C ALA A 10 -6.28 -0.92 5.74
N VAL A 11 -5.99 0.22 6.37
CA VAL A 11 -6.99 1.20 6.78
C VAL A 11 -6.85 2.43 5.89
N TYR A 12 -7.93 2.84 5.25
CA TYR A 12 -7.96 4.03 4.41
C TYR A 12 -8.86 5.09 5.04
N PHE A 13 -8.43 6.35 4.97
CA PHE A 13 -9.22 7.49 5.42
C PHE A 13 -9.63 8.33 4.21
N SER A 14 -10.90 8.73 4.17
CA SER A 14 -11.35 9.81 3.29
C SER A 14 -10.71 11.15 3.70
N PRO A 15 -10.69 12.17 2.81
CA PRO A 15 -10.18 13.50 3.17
C PRO A 15 -10.86 14.11 4.41
N GLU A 16 -12.17 13.89 4.56
CA GLU A 16 -12.96 14.37 5.70
C GLU A 16 -12.55 13.66 6.99
N GLU A 17 -12.35 12.35 6.96
CA GLU A 17 -11.88 11.56 8.10
C GLU A 17 -10.43 11.89 8.46
N TRP A 18 -9.58 12.15 7.47
CA TRP A 18 -8.18 12.51 7.69
C TRP A 18 -8.04 13.79 8.53
N VAL A 19 -8.94 14.76 8.32
CA VAL A 19 -8.94 16.04 9.06
C VAL A 19 -9.40 15.86 10.51
N THR A 20 -10.24 14.86 10.81
CA THR A 20 -10.71 14.60 12.17
C THR A 20 -9.71 13.80 13.03
N LEU A 21 -8.68 13.23 12.41
CA LEU A 21 -7.64 12.48 13.11
C LEU A 21 -6.81 13.37 14.05
N ALA A 22 -6.55 12.84 15.24
CA ALA A 22 -5.56 13.43 16.13
C ALA A 22 -4.17 13.41 15.46
N PRO A 23 -3.28 14.37 15.79
CA PRO A 23 -1.94 14.44 15.18
C PRO A 23 -1.18 13.11 15.22
N TRP A 24 -1.17 12.43 16.37
CA TRP A 24 -0.49 11.14 16.53
C TRP A 24 -1.06 10.02 15.64
N GLN A 25 -2.34 10.08 15.27
CA GLN A 25 -2.94 9.09 14.36
C GLN A 25 -2.48 9.31 12.92
N ARG A 26 -2.29 10.57 12.53
CA ARG A 26 -1.75 10.93 11.22
C ARG A 26 -0.29 10.55 11.10
N ASP A 27 0.48 10.79 12.15
CA ASP A 27 1.89 10.39 12.22
C ASP A 27 2.03 8.87 12.08
N LEU A 28 1.24 8.10 12.84
CA LEU A 28 1.24 6.64 12.76
C LEU A 28 0.83 6.13 11.37
N TYR A 29 -0.20 6.72 10.75
CA TYR A 29 -0.61 6.36 9.39
C TYR A 29 0.51 6.63 8.37
N GLN A 30 1.18 7.78 8.47
CA GLN A 30 2.28 8.12 7.57
C GLN A 30 3.44 7.15 7.72
N GLU A 31 3.85 6.82 8.95
CA GLU A 31 4.92 5.86 9.24
C GLU A 31 4.62 4.48 8.64
N VAL A 32 3.43 3.93 8.92
CA VAL A 32 3.02 2.63 8.41
C VAL A 32 2.90 2.61 6.89
N MET A 33 2.40 3.68 6.27
CA MET A 33 2.31 3.77 4.81
C MET A 33 3.66 3.94 4.13
N MET A 34 4.63 4.60 4.78
CA MET A 34 5.99 4.73 4.28
C MET A 34 6.71 3.38 4.30
N ASP A 35 6.61 2.64 5.41
CA ASP A 35 7.18 1.29 5.52
C ASP A 35 6.56 0.33 4.50
N ASN A 36 5.23 0.40 4.30
CA ASN A 36 4.55 -0.38 3.26
C ASN A 36 5.01 0.01 1.85
N HIS A 37 5.20 1.29 1.57
CA HIS A 37 5.71 1.76 0.28
C HIS A 37 7.11 1.20 0.00
N ASP A 38 8.00 1.23 1.00
CA ASP A 38 9.37 0.74 0.86
C ASP A 38 9.42 -0.78 0.72
N LEU A 39 8.56 -1.51 1.45
CA LEU A 39 8.37 -2.96 1.28
C LEU A 39 7.90 -3.29 -0.14
N VAL A 40 6.87 -2.60 -0.65
CA VAL A 40 6.35 -2.82 -2.02
C VAL A 40 7.39 -2.44 -3.08
N ALA A 41 8.11 -1.34 -2.89
CA ALA A 41 9.21 -0.93 -3.77
C ALA A 41 10.33 -1.99 -3.80
N SER A 42 10.62 -2.63 -2.66
CA SER A 42 11.60 -3.72 -2.58
C SER A 42 11.17 -5.00 -3.30
N LEU A 43 9.85 -5.25 -3.40
CA LEU A 43 9.27 -6.33 -4.21
C LEU A 43 9.29 -6.03 -5.72
N GLY A 44 9.57 -4.76 -6.08
CA GLY A 44 9.70 -4.28 -7.46
C GLY A 44 11.10 -4.47 -8.06
N GLU A 45 12.07 -5.05 -7.34
CA GLU A 45 13.30 -5.54 -7.95
C GLU A 45 12.93 -6.70 -8.88
N PRO A 46 13.17 -6.60 -10.21
CA PRO A 46 13.01 -7.74 -11.08
C PRO A 46 13.99 -8.79 -10.57
N TRP A 47 13.48 -9.87 -9.97
CA TRP A 47 14.30 -11.05 -9.82
C TRP A 47 14.88 -11.34 -11.21
N ALA A 48 16.19 -11.50 -11.30
CA ALA A 48 16.90 -11.68 -12.58
C ALA A 48 16.54 -12.99 -13.31
N GLY A 49 15.35 -13.55 -13.06
CA GLY A 49 14.75 -14.70 -13.71
C GLY A 49 13.32 -14.46 -14.23
N GLY A 50 12.93 -13.24 -14.61
CA GLY A 50 11.84 -13.06 -15.59
C GLY A 50 10.48 -13.69 -15.25
N HIS A 51 9.85 -13.28 -14.15
CA HIS A 51 8.40 -13.47 -13.99
C HIS A 51 7.77 -12.10 -13.68
N SER A 52 7.09 -11.53 -14.69
CA SER A 52 6.26 -10.34 -14.51
C SER A 52 5.14 -10.61 -13.51
N PRO A 53 4.90 -9.73 -12.52
CA PRO A 53 3.68 -9.78 -11.72
C PRO A 53 2.47 -9.60 -12.63
N SER A 54 1.44 -10.43 -12.45
CA SER A 54 0.24 -10.44 -13.30
C SER A 54 -0.76 -9.31 -13.00
N TRP A 55 -0.34 -8.22 -12.34
CA TRP A 55 -1.18 -7.07 -12.14
C TRP A 55 -1.29 -6.31 -13.46
N GLY A 56 -2.46 -6.38 -14.08
CA GLY A 56 -2.76 -5.64 -15.31
C GLY A 56 -2.60 -4.14 -15.10
N ALA A 57 -2.26 -3.43 -16.17
CA ALA A 57 -2.00 -1.99 -16.21
C ALA A 57 -3.17 -1.09 -15.75
N GLU A 58 -4.29 -1.66 -15.30
CA GLU A 58 -5.49 -0.96 -14.83
C GLU A 58 -5.47 -0.66 -13.31
N ALA A 59 -4.55 -1.24 -12.54
CA ALA A 59 -4.52 -1.08 -11.07
C ALA A 59 -3.78 0.17 -10.56
N TRP A 60 -3.17 0.97 -11.44
CA TRP A 60 -2.47 2.19 -11.07
C TRP A 60 -3.36 3.42 -11.32
N PRO A 61 -3.59 4.30 -10.33
CA PRO A 61 -4.33 5.54 -10.53
C PRO A 61 -3.41 6.56 -11.23
N GLY A 62 -3.21 6.36 -12.53
CA GLY A 62 -2.34 7.21 -13.35
C GLY A 62 -2.21 6.78 -14.81
N GLY A 63 -3.13 5.95 -15.31
CA GLY A 63 -3.31 5.63 -16.72
C GLY A 63 -4.61 6.19 -17.27
#